data_AF-A0A0D2MK92-F1
#
_entry.id   AF-A0A0D2MK92-F1
#
_cell.length_a   1.000
_cell.length_b   1.000
_cell.length_c   1.000
_cell.angle_alpha   90.00
_cell.angle_beta   90.00
_cell.angle_gamma   90.00
#
_symmetry.space_group_name_H-M   'P 1'
#
loop_
_entity.id
_entity.type
_entity.pdbx_description
1 polymer ?
#
loop_
_entity_poly.entity_id
_entity_poly.type
_entity_poly.pdbx_seq_one_letter_code
_entity_poly.pdbx_strand_id
1 'polypeptide(L)'
;MGRSAVIVAAAAGAAAGAAAAAAFVGRRQASGVRGLLNGNYSWMTHKERCLVRALVSHGHSHLFRSWPRPGIGDDAKRRLLAAAAARLAGEGGELEEARLQVLQPPVAPRRPLDLNLHDDVRSDEYYWLRDDARKDKDVLAYLKEENSYTEAVLADTKDLQDALYKEMRGRIQEEDSSVPTRYKGYWYYSRTGEGQQYKVHCRKAVPADAAPPSEADAPAEGAVEEVLLDENARKEQGKHEFYMVSSVDESPDQKLLAWAEDVVGGERYNLHVKDIATSARLSGPIPNTSGDVVWANDNATLFYTLKDHLDRPYKVMRHRIGTPHSDDVAVYEEADEAFYVGIGRDSSDEILYIHAGSAVTSETRFLSADDPTGEFKPALPRVPDVEYSLSHHPGPKGEGKGWFLISLRDKEHPNSEVRVAPVSNPQDQTP
;
A
#
# COMPACT_ATOMS: atom_id res chain seq x y z
N MET A 1 87.62 14.31 16.39
CA MET A 1 86.90 13.96 15.14
C MET A 1 85.66 14.82 15.06
N GLY A 2 85.74 15.92 14.30
CA GLY A 2 84.63 16.82 14.02
C GLY A 2 84.28 16.76 12.54
N ARG A 3 82.98 16.91 12.24
CA ARG A 3 82.31 17.20 10.96
C ARG A 3 80.84 16.77 11.13
N SER A 4 79.82 17.38 10.55
CA SER A 4 79.52 18.73 10.06
C SER A 4 78.06 18.63 9.59
N ALA A 5 77.29 19.68 9.83
CA ALA A 5 76.08 20.13 9.10
C ALA A 5 74.94 19.12 8.79
N VAL A 6 73.72 19.46 9.20
CA VAL A 6 72.58 19.83 8.32
C VAL A 6 71.36 20.08 9.23
N ILE A 7 71.09 21.34 9.58
CA ILE A 7 69.74 21.80 9.98
C ILE A 7 69.56 23.23 9.46
N VAL A 8 69.39 23.37 8.14
CA VAL A 8 68.77 24.54 7.51
C VAL A 8 67.93 24.02 6.34
N ALA A 9 66.74 23.46 6.62
CA ALA A 9 65.76 23.14 5.56
C ALA A 9 64.32 22.84 6.05
N ALA A 10 63.97 23.02 7.33
CA ALA A 10 62.68 22.54 7.85
C ALA A 10 61.60 23.62 8.08
N ALA A 11 61.88 24.90 7.82
CA ALA A 11 60.92 25.99 8.12
C ALA A 11 60.13 26.51 6.90
N ALA A 12 60.45 26.09 5.67
CA ALA A 12 59.76 26.56 4.46
C ALA A 12 58.66 25.61 3.93
N GLY A 13 58.61 24.36 4.38
CA GLY A 13 57.68 23.34 3.87
C GLY A 13 56.30 23.29 4.55
N ALA A 14 56.20 23.74 5.81
CA ALA A 14 54.95 23.64 6.58
C ALA A 14 53.90 24.69 6.18
N ALA A 15 54.34 25.89 5.75
CA ALA A 15 53.44 26.94 5.28
C ALA A 15 52.83 26.62 3.89
N ALA A 16 53.56 25.92 3.03
CA ALA A 16 53.09 25.52 1.70
C ALA A 16 52.07 24.35 1.76
N GLY A 17 52.25 23.41 2.70
CA GLY A 17 51.34 22.28 2.90
C GLY A 17 49.97 22.67 3.48
N ALA A 18 49.93 23.64 4.40
CA ALA A 18 48.68 24.17 4.96
C ALA A 18 47.89 24.99 3.93
N ALA A 19 48.58 25.77 3.09
CA ALA A 19 47.96 26.50 1.98
C ALA A 19 47.41 25.56 0.89
N ALA A 20 48.11 24.46 0.59
CA ALA A 20 47.66 23.45 -0.36
C ALA A 20 46.46 22.63 0.16
N ALA A 21 46.43 22.27 1.45
CA ALA A 21 45.32 21.56 2.07
C ALA A 21 44.06 22.45 2.20
N ALA A 22 44.22 23.73 2.56
CA ALA A 22 43.13 24.70 2.54
C ALA A 22 42.62 24.98 1.11
N ALA A 23 43.51 25.00 0.12
CA ALA A 23 43.14 25.11 -1.29
C ALA A 23 42.44 23.83 -1.81
N PHE A 24 42.75 22.65 -1.28
CA PHE A 24 42.15 21.37 -1.67
C PHE A 24 40.75 21.18 -1.06
N VAL A 25 40.56 21.53 0.21
CA VAL A 25 39.24 21.61 0.87
C VAL A 25 38.37 22.70 0.22
N GLY A 26 38.96 23.87 -0.03
CA GLY A 26 38.31 24.97 -0.75
C GLY A 26 37.93 24.62 -2.20
N ARG A 27 38.72 23.78 -2.90
CA ARG A 27 38.39 23.29 -4.25
C ARG A 27 37.28 22.24 -4.26
N ARG A 28 37.24 21.32 -3.28
CA ARG A 28 36.14 20.33 -3.14
C ARG A 28 34.81 20.97 -2.73
N GLN A 29 34.82 21.96 -1.83
CA GLN A 29 33.62 22.78 -1.55
C GLN A 29 33.23 23.64 -2.76
N ALA A 30 34.19 24.24 -3.48
CA ALA A 30 33.91 25.05 -4.65
C ALA A 30 33.33 24.26 -5.84
N SER A 31 33.66 22.96 -6.00
CA SER A 31 33.02 22.10 -7.01
C SER A 31 31.58 21.75 -6.64
N GLY A 32 31.29 21.54 -5.34
CA GLY A 32 29.91 21.27 -4.86
C GLY A 32 28.98 22.47 -5.02
N VAL A 33 29.45 23.67 -4.67
CA VAL A 33 28.64 24.91 -4.75
C VAL A 33 28.25 25.27 -6.19
N ARG A 34 29.14 25.02 -7.17
CA ARG A 34 28.85 25.30 -8.58
C ARG A 34 27.71 24.45 -9.12
N GLY A 35 27.59 23.20 -8.69
CA GLY A 35 26.53 22.29 -9.10
C GLY A 35 25.14 22.74 -8.64
N LEU A 36 25.05 23.31 -7.42
CA LEU A 36 23.79 23.79 -6.86
C LEU A 36 23.21 24.99 -7.62
N LEU A 37 24.07 25.84 -8.19
CA LEU A 37 23.66 27.11 -8.78
C LEU A 37 23.27 27.03 -10.25
N ASN A 38 23.17 25.83 -10.85
CA ASN A 38 22.63 25.61 -12.20
C ASN A 38 23.19 26.58 -13.26
N GLY A 39 24.52 26.78 -13.27
CA GLY A 39 25.21 27.69 -14.20
C GLY A 39 25.26 29.18 -13.80
N ASN A 40 24.62 29.59 -12.70
CA ASN A 40 24.62 30.99 -12.24
C ASN A 40 25.95 31.42 -11.60
N TYR A 41 26.83 30.47 -11.22
CA TYR A 41 28.08 30.79 -10.51
C TYR A 41 28.99 31.77 -11.25
N SER A 42 29.05 31.70 -12.59
CA SER A 42 29.86 32.63 -13.41
C SER A 42 29.32 34.06 -13.43
N TRP A 43 28.01 34.22 -13.19
CA TRP A 43 27.30 35.50 -13.23
C TRP A 43 27.28 36.22 -11.89
N MET A 44 27.63 35.53 -10.80
CA MET A 44 27.75 36.09 -9.47
C MET A 44 29.04 36.91 -9.29
N THR A 45 28.94 37.98 -8.53
CA THR A 45 30.07 38.79 -8.03
C THR A 45 30.95 37.98 -7.07
N HIS A 46 32.17 38.47 -6.81
CA HIS A 46 33.07 37.84 -5.83
C HIS A 46 32.43 37.75 -4.44
N LYS A 47 31.73 38.82 -4.00
CA LYS A 47 31.05 38.87 -2.70
C LYS A 47 29.94 37.83 -2.59
N GLU A 48 29.09 37.70 -3.61
CA GLU A 48 28.01 36.70 -3.62
C GLU A 48 28.57 35.27 -3.62
N ARG A 49 29.65 35.00 -4.36
CA ARG A 49 30.29 33.68 -4.32
C ARG A 49 30.85 33.34 -2.94
N CYS A 50 31.40 34.32 -2.23
CA CYS A 50 31.86 34.14 -0.85
C CYS A 50 30.68 33.89 0.10
N LEU A 51 29.59 34.65 -0.06
CA LEU A 51 28.35 34.48 0.71
C LEU A 51 27.77 33.07 0.55
N VAL A 52 27.59 32.59 -0.69
CA VAL A 52 27.05 31.24 -0.95
C VAL A 52 27.93 30.17 -0.31
N ARG A 53 29.26 30.29 -0.42
CA ARG A 53 30.20 29.34 0.21
C ARG A 53 30.08 29.35 1.74
N ALA A 54 29.92 30.52 2.35
CA ALA A 54 29.70 30.63 3.78
C ALA A 54 28.39 29.94 4.19
N LEU A 55 27.29 30.25 3.50
CA LEU A 55 25.97 29.66 3.76
C LEU A 55 25.99 28.13 3.66
N VAL A 56 26.57 27.59 2.58
CA VAL A 56 26.73 26.14 2.40
C VAL A 56 27.61 25.53 3.50
N SER A 57 28.67 26.22 3.93
CA SER A 57 29.52 25.74 5.03
C SER A 57 28.83 25.77 6.39
N HIS A 58 27.82 26.62 6.55
CA HIS A 58 26.96 26.70 7.74
C HIS A 58 25.70 25.83 7.64
N GLY A 59 25.61 24.92 6.65
CA GLY A 59 24.48 24.00 6.51
C GLY A 59 23.26 24.54 5.76
N HIS A 60 23.32 25.77 5.22
CA HIS A 60 22.23 26.39 4.45
C HIS A 60 22.29 26.05 2.96
N SER A 61 22.68 24.82 2.60
CA SER A 61 22.73 24.39 1.19
C SER A 61 21.35 24.25 0.55
N HIS A 62 20.31 24.00 1.35
CA HIS A 62 18.91 23.91 0.90
C HIS A 62 18.42 25.18 0.20
N LEU A 63 18.96 26.36 0.55
CA LEU A 63 18.66 27.63 -0.11
C LEU A 63 18.95 27.63 -1.62
N PHE A 64 19.88 26.77 -2.05
CA PHE A 64 20.37 26.69 -3.43
C PHE A 64 19.86 25.44 -4.15
N ARG A 65 18.98 24.64 -3.52
CA ARG A 65 18.39 23.46 -4.16
C ARG A 65 17.41 23.92 -5.24
N SER A 66 17.45 23.26 -6.40
CA SER A 66 16.60 23.60 -7.55
C SER A 66 16.75 25.05 -8.02
N TRP A 67 17.97 25.60 -7.96
CA TRP A 67 18.24 26.97 -8.39
C TRP A 67 17.91 27.18 -9.88
N PRO A 68 17.08 28.17 -10.26
CA PRO A 68 16.74 28.39 -11.66
C PRO A 68 17.95 28.79 -12.51
N ARG A 69 17.95 28.43 -13.80
CA ARG A 69 18.98 28.84 -14.77
C ARG A 69 19.13 30.37 -14.85
N PRO A 70 20.27 30.90 -15.33
CA PRO A 70 20.44 32.33 -15.56
C PRO A 70 19.30 32.92 -16.40
N GLY A 71 18.79 34.10 -16.04
CA GLY A 71 17.68 34.77 -16.73
C GLY A 71 16.29 34.45 -16.19
N ILE A 72 16.14 33.47 -15.29
CA ILE A 72 14.86 33.10 -14.66
C ILE A 72 14.86 33.56 -13.20
N GLY A 73 13.94 34.44 -12.83
CA GLY A 73 13.77 34.87 -11.43
C GLY A 73 15.00 35.58 -10.83
N ASP A 74 15.81 36.25 -11.66
CA ASP A 74 17.09 36.84 -11.22
C ASP A 74 16.94 37.89 -10.11
N ASP A 75 15.82 38.63 -10.10
CA ASP A 75 15.51 39.56 -9.01
C ASP A 75 15.20 38.84 -7.70
N ALA A 76 14.42 37.75 -7.74
CA ALA A 76 14.16 36.92 -6.57
C ALA A 76 15.45 36.30 -6.03
N LYS A 77 16.33 35.82 -6.92
CA LYS A 77 17.67 35.31 -6.54
C LYS A 77 18.50 36.36 -5.82
N ARG A 78 18.52 37.61 -6.32
CA ARG A 78 19.23 38.73 -5.68
C ARG A 78 18.63 39.08 -4.32
N ARG A 79 17.30 39.10 -4.20
CA ARG A 79 16.60 39.32 -2.92
C ARG A 79 16.96 38.24 -1.91
N LEU A 80 16.99 36.97 -2.31
CA LEU A 80 17.41 35.87 -1.45
C LEU A 80 18.87 36.04 -0.98
N LEU A 81 19.80 36.41 -1.87
CA LEU A 81 21.18 36.66 -1.48
C LEU A 81 21.31 37.84 -0.52
N ALA A 82 20.52 38.92 -0.71
CA ALA A 82 20.48 40.05 0.20
C ALA A 82 19.91 39.65 1.58
N ALA A 83 18.80 38.93 1.61
CA ALA A 83 18.20 38.40 2.84
C ALA A 83 19.17 37.47 3.60
N ALA A 84 19.90 36.62 2.87
CA ALA A 84 20.90 35.73 3.45
C ALA A 84 22.11 36.49 4.03
N ALA A 85 22.54 37.57 3.38
CA ALA A 85 23.59 38.44 3.91
C ALA A 85 23.14 39.15 5.21
N ALA A 86 21.92 39.70 5.24
CA ALA A 86 21.34 40.32 6.44
C ALA A 86 21.19 39.31 7.59
N ARG A 87 20.77 38.07 7.28
CA ARG A 87 20.68 36.98 8.26
C ARG A 87 22.04 36.67 8.90
N LEU A 88 23.11 36.59 8.11
CA LEU A 88 24.47 36.38 8.62
C LEU A 88 25.00 37.59 9.42
N ALA A 89 24.50 38.80 9.15
CA ALA A 89 24.81 40.00 9.93
C ALA A 89 24.00 40.11 11.25
N GLY A 90 23.08 39.18 11.51
CA GLY A 90 22.26 39.17 12.73
C GLY A 90 20.99 40.04 12.65
N GLU A 91 20.62 40.51 11.46
CA GLU A 91 19.55 41.52 11.26
C GLU A 91 18.15 40.91 11.05
N GLY A 92 17.97 39.59 11.26
CA GLY A 92 16.64 38.95 11.23
C GLY A 92 15.92 38.97 9.88
N GLY A 93 16.50 38.38 8.83
CA GLY A 93 15.87 38.29 7.50
C GLY A 93 14.90 37.11 7.33
N GLU A 94 13.78 37.34 6.61
CA GLU A 94 12.80 36.35 6.14
C GLU A 94 13.39 35.49 4.99
N LEU A 95 14.43 34.74 5.33
CA LEU A 95 15.23 33.96 4.40
C LEU A 95 14.41 32.92 3.63
N GLU A 96 13.44 32.33 4.30
CA GLU A 96 12.67 31.21 3.78
C GLU A 96 11.58 31.67 2.81
N GLU A 97 10.89 32.76 3.12
CA GLU A 97 9.97 33.40 2.18
C GLU A 97 10.72 33.83 0.91
N ALA A 98 11.88 34.47 1.05
CA ALA A 98 12.72 34.84 -0.09
C ALA A 98 13.18 33.61 -0.90
N ARG A 99 13.40 32.46 -0.26
CA ARG A 99 13.78 31.22 -0.92
C ARG A 99 12.64 30.65 -1.76
N LEU A 100 11.43 30.62 -1.21
CA LEU A 100 10.25 30.13 -1.93
C LEU A 100 9.97 30.96 -3.19
N GLN A 101 10.22 32.27 -3.16
CA GLN A 101 10.10 33.15 -4.33
C GLN A 101 11.13 32.87 -5.45
N VAL A 102 12.22 32.17 -5.15
CA VAL A 102 13.22 31.76 -6.15
C VAL A 102 12.80 30.48 -6.87
N LEU A 103 12.11 29.58 -6.18
CA LEU A 103 11.67 28.32 -6.79
C LEU A 103 10.67 28.59 -7.91
N GLN A 104 10.71 27.76 -8.95
CA GLN A 104 9.77 27.82 -10.06
C GLN A 104 9.00 26.51 -10.09
N PRO A 105 7.66 26.55 -9.99
CA PRO A 105 6.87 25.35 -10.20
C PRO A 105 7.07 24.86 -11.64
N PRO A 106 7.09 23.55 -11.88
CA PRO A 106 7.09 23.03 -13.23
C PRO A 106 5.79 23.44 -13.94
N VAL A 107 5.88 23.69 -15.23
CA VAL A 107 4.74 24.10 -16.05
C VAL A 107 4.44 23.00 -17.04
N ALA A 108 3.32 22.30 -16.85
CA ALA A 108 2.88 21.28 -17.77
C ALA A 108 2.64 21.88 -19.17
N PRO A 109 3.21 21.31 -20.24
CA PRO A 109 2.85 21.69 -21.60
C PRO A 109 1.36 21.51 -21.85
N ARG A 110 0.73 22.51 -22.47
CA ARG A 110 -0.67 22.43 -22.88
C ARG A 110 -0.77 21.67 -24.19
N ARG A 111 -1.54 20.58 -24.20
CA ARG A 111 -1.85 19.75 -25.37
C ARG A 111 -3.37 19.60 -25.45
N PRO A 112 -4.08 20.57 -26.09
CA PRO A 112 -5.53 20.55 -26.14
C PRO A 112 -6.06 19.24 -26.74
N LEU A 113 -6.95 18.58 -26.01
CA LEU A 113 -7.77 17.47 -26.50
C LEU A 113 -9.24 17.82 -26.27
N ASP A 114 -10.02 17.83 -27.35
CA ASP A 114 -11.46 18.06 -27.26
C ASP A 114 -12.18 16.79 -26.81
N LEU A 115 -12.87 16.89 -25.68
CA LEU A 115 -13.76 15.87 -25.13
C LEU A 115 -15.19 16.27 -25.46
N ASN A 116 -15.88 15.45 -26.25
CA ASN A 116 -17.27 15.68 -26.63
C ASN A 116 -18.18 14.69 -25.90
N LEU A 117 -19.15 15.20 -25.15
CA LEU A 117 -20.19 14.40 -24.53
C LEU A 117 -21.52 15.19 -24.50
N HIS A 118 -22.62 14.57 -24.91
CA HIS A 118 -23.96 15.18 -24.94
C HIS A 118 -24.01 16.51 -25.72
N ASP A 119 -23.30 16.57 -26.85
CA ASP A 119 -23.16 17.77 -27.70
C ASP A 119 -22.49 18.98 -27.00
N ASP A 120 -21.83 18.76 -25.85
CA ASP A 120 -20.97 19.73 -25.17
C ASP A 120 -19.49 19.38 -25.39
N VAL A 121 -18.71 20.35 -25.89
CA VAL A 121 -17.29 20.18 -26.21
C VAL A 121 -16.45 20.91 -25.17
N ARG A 122 -15.62 20.15 -24.46
CA ARG A 122 -14.68 20.67 -23.46
C ARG A 122 -13.25 20.37 -23.91
N SER A 123 -12.42 21.40 -24.03
CA SER A 123 -10.98 21.22 -24.29
C SER A 123 -10.25 20.96 -22.97
N ASP A 124 -9.62 19.81 -22.84
CA ASP A 124 -8.69 19.48 -21.76
C ASP A 124 -7.24 19.64 -22.24
N GLU A 125 -6.54 20.64 -21.71
CA GLU A 125 -5.14 20.93 -22.05
C GLU A 125 -4.14 19.90 -21.47
N TYR A 126 -4.58 19.06 -20.53
CA TYR A 126 -3.72 18.20 -19.71
C TYR A 126 -4.10 16.72 -19.75
N TYR A 127 -5.05 16.33 -20.61
CA TYR A 127 -5.46 14.93 -20.77
C TYR A 127 -4.29 13.99 -21.07
N TRP A 128 -3.23 14.51 -21.71
CA TRP A 128 -2.00 13.77 -22.00
C TRP A 128 -1.25 13.27 -20.75
N LEU A 129 -1.51 13.82 -19.57
CA LEU A 129 -0.96 13.32 -18.30
C LEU A 129 -1.53 11.95 -17.90
N ARG A 130 -2.67 11.55 -18.48
CA ARG A 130 -3.20 10.21 -18.34
C ARG A 130 -2.45 9.25 -19.28
N ASP A 131 -1.71 8.32 -18.68
CA ASP A 131 -1.16 7.15 -19.37
C ASP A 131 -1.48 5.88 -18.58
N ASP A 132 -2.41 5.09 -19.10
CA ASP A 132 -2.84 3.84 -18.47
C ASP A 132 -1.71 2.77 -18.46
N ALA A 133 -0.66 2.91 -19.28
CA ALA A 133 0.50 2.03 -19.22
C ALA A 133 1.58 2.48 -18.21
N ARG A 134 1.48 3.73 -17.69
CA ARG A 134 2.41 4.36 -16.73
C ARG A 134 3.88 4.32 -17.18
N LYS A 135 4.12 4.52 -18.49
CA LYS A 135 5.43 4.42 -19.16
C LYS A 135 5.76 5.61 -20.04
N ASP A 136 4.80 6.50 -20.30
CA ASP A 136 5.03 7.69 -21.12
C ASP A 136 6.15 8.55 -20.53
N LYS A 137 7.11 8.91 -21.39
CA LYS A 137 8.33 9.59 -20.96
C LYS A 137 8.09 11.03 -20.58
N ASP A 138 7.14 11.71 -21.23
CA ASP A 138 6.82 13.10 -20.94
C ASP A 138 6.06 13.19 -19.62
N VAL A 139 5.13 12.26 -19.37
CA VAL A 139 4.40 12.17 -18.10
C VAL A 139 5.38 11.90 -16.96
N LEU A 140 6.23 10.88 -17.09
CA LEU A 140 7.23 10.55 -16.07
C LEU A 140 8.26 11.67 -15.87
N ALA A 141 8.61 12.42 -16.92
CA ALA A 141 9.49 13.59 -16.79
C ALA A 141 8.81 14.69 -15.98
N TYR A 142 7.55 15.01 -16.28
CA TYR A 142 6.79 16.03 -15.55
C TYR A 142 6.59 15.64 -14.07
N LEU A 143 6.24 14.39 -13.78
CA LEU A 143 6.11 13.90 -12.40
C LEU A 143 7.44 13.98 -11.62
N LYS A 144 8.58 13.76 -12.27
CA LYS A 144 9.91 13.94 -11.66
C LYS A 144 10.21 15.41 -11.37
N GLU A 145 9.81 16.32 -12.25
CA GLU A 145 9.94 17.75 -12.03
C GLU A 145 9.08 18.21 -10.84
N GLU A 146 7.83 17.72 -10.73
CA GLU A 146 6.95 17.99 -9.58
C GLU A 146 7.51 17.43 -8.27
N ASN A 147 8.04 16.21 -8.27
CA ASN A 147 8.71 15.64 -7.09
C ASN A 147 9.95 16.47 -6.68
N SER A 148 10.78 16.89 -7.65
CA SER A 148 11.94 17.73 -7.38
C SER A 148 11.56 19.12 -6.87
N TYR A 149 10.45 19.68 -7.34
CA TYR A 149 9.93 20.95 -6.86
C TYR A 149 9.40 20.81 -5.43
N THR A 150 8.60 19.78 -5.16
CA THR A 150 8.09 19.44 -3.82
C THR A 150 9.23 19.26 -2.82
N GLU A 151 10.27 18.50 -3.18
CA GLU A 151 11.47 18.31 -2.35
C GLU A 151 12.26 19.60 -2.09
N ALA A 152 12.21 20.56 -3.01
CA ALA A 152 12.82 21.87 -2.84
C ALA A 152 11.96 22.75 -1.95
N VAL A 153 10.64 22.83 -2.19
CA VAL A 153 9.71 23.60 -1.35
C VAL A 153 9.77 23.15 0.10
N LEU A 154 9.80 21.84 0.35
CA LEU A 154 9.79 21.27 1.71
C LEU A 154 11.19 21.09 2.33
N ALA A 155 12.24 21.68 1.75
CA ALA A 155 13.61 21.40 2.17
C ALA A 155 13.93 21.93 3.59
N ASP A 156 13.31 23.03 4.00
CA ASP A 156 13.45 23.67 5.30
C ASP A 156 12.76 22.90 6.44
N THR A 157 11.72 22.12 6.11
CA THR A 157 10.97 21.32 7.09
C THR A 157 11.54 19.93 7.33
N LYS A 158 12.72 19.59 6.79
CA LYS A 158 13.29 18.24 6.92
C LYS A 158 13.51 17.78 8.35
N ASP A 159 13.97 18.68 9.23
CA ASP A 159 14.17 18.37 10.64
C ASP A 159 12.82 18.14 11.35
N LEU A 160 11.79 18.91 10.99
CA LEU A 160 10.44 18.71 11.50
C LEU A 160 9.83 17.39 11.01
N GLN A 161 10.01 17.05 9.72
CA GLN A 161 9.56 15.77 9.16
C GLN A 161 10.21 14.59 9.89
N ASP A 162 11.52 14.64 10.17
CA ASP A 162 12.24 13.61 10.91
C ASP A 162 11.78 13.53 12.39
N ALA A 163 11.57 14.68 13.03
CA ALA A 163 11.02 14.72 14.39
C ALA A 163 9.64 14.07 14.44
N LEU A 164 8.72 14.44 13.53
CA LEU A 164 7.39 13.86 13.43
C LEU A 164 7.44 12.36 13.10
N TYR A 165 8.33 11.93 12.20
CA TYR A 165 8.52 10.52 11.87
C TYR A 165 8.93 9.71 13.12
N LYS A 166 9.94 10.19 13.87
CA LYS A 166 10.38 9.56 15.12
C LYS A 166 9.28 9.54 16.18
N GLU A 167 8.53 10.63 16.29
CA GLU A 167 7.42 10.76 17.23
C GLU A 167 6.27 9.79 16.91
N MET A 168 5.90 9.64 15.63
CA MET A 168 4.89 8.67 15.19
C MET A 168 5.38 7.24 15.39
N ARG A 169 6.60 6.93 14.94
CA ARG A 169 7.21 5.60 15.10
C ARG A 169 7.36 5.21 16.57
N GLY A 170 7.75 6.15 17.44
CA GLY A 170 7.89 5.91 18.88
C GLY A 170 6.58 5.60 19.62
N ARG A 171 5.42 5.80 18.96
CA ARG A 171 4.10 5.38 19.47
C ARG A 171 3.65 4.03 18.94
N ILE A 172 4.37 3.45 18.00
CA ILE A 172 4.09 2.13 17.45
C ILE A 172 4.88 1.12 18.27
N GLN A 173 4.19 0.12 18.80
CA GLN A 173 4.83 -1.05 19.36
C GLN A 173 5.30 -1.93 18.19
N GLU A 174 6.61 -1.98 17.92
CA GLU A 174 7.14 -2.70 16.75
C GLU A 174 6.96 -4.22 16.86
N GLU A 175 7.29 -4.76 18.04
CA GLU A 175 7.02 -6.15 18.36
C GLU A 175 5.64 -6.28 19.00
N ASP A 176 4.67 -6.73 18.21
CA ASP A 176 3.28 -6.82 18.63
C ASP A 176 2.63 -8.10 18.10
N SER A 177 1.55 -8.51 18.75
CA SER A 177 0.73 -9.65 18.35
C SER A 177 -0.74 -9.27 18.42
N SER A 178 -1.51 -9.68 17.42
CA SER A 178 -2.96 -9.60 17.50
C SER A 178 -3.49 -10.47 18.64
N VAL A 179 -4.69 -10.16 19.10
CA VAL A 179 -5.43 -11.00 20.05
C VAL A 179 -5.68 -12.37 19.40
N PRO A 180 -5.28 -13.48 20.04
CA PRO A 180 -5.52 -14.82 19.50
C PRO A 180 -7.01 -15.13 19.42
N THR A 181 -7.46 -15.68 18.29
CA THR A 181 -8.84 -16.12 18.07
C THR A 181 -8.89 -17.63 17.95
N ARG A 182 -9.70 -18.30 18.77
CA ARG A 182 -9.91 -19.75 18.69
C ARG A 182 -10.88 -20.08 17.58
N TYR A 183 -10.42 -20.86 16.60
CA TYR A 183 -11.26 -21.42 15.54
C TYR A 183 -10.91 -22.90 15.34
N LYS A 184 -11.92 -23.76 15.55
CA LYS A 184 -11.79 -25.23 15.50
C LYS A 184 -10.60 -25.71 16.36
N GLY A 185 -9.63 -26.39 15.75
CA GLY A 185 -8.50 -27.00 16.45
C GLY A 185 -7.37 -26.05 16.80
N TYR A 186 -7.47 -24.75 16.53
CA TYR A 186 -6.34 -23.84 16.64
C TYR A 186 -6.72 -22.45 17.17
N TRP A 187 -5.72 -21.79 17.74
CA TRP A 187 -5.68 -20.36 18.03
C TRP A 187 -4.92 -19.64 16.93
N TYR A 188 -5.52 -18.64 16.32
CA TYR A 188 -4.95 -17.87 15.22
C TYR A 188 -4.57 -16.47 15.66
N TYR A 189 -3.42 -16.00 15.20
CA TYR A 189 -2.96 -14.64 15.43
C TYR A 189 -1.92 -14.26 14.37
N SER A 190 -1.67 -12.97 14.25
CA SER A 190 -0.54 -12.44 13.51
C SER A 190 0.39 -11.68 14.43
N ARG A 191 1.69 -11.73 14.17
CA ARG A 191 2.68 -10.93 14.90
C ARG A 191 3.59 -10.15 13.97
N THR A 192 4.14 -9.06 14.46
CA THR A 192 5.23 -8.30 13.85
C THR A 192 6.44 -8.35 14.76
N GLY A 193 7.65 -8.46 14.20
CA GLY A 193 8.89 -8.38 14.95
C GLY A 193 9.53 -7.00 14.87
N GLU A 194 10.42 -6.68 15.82
CA GLU A 194 11.21 -5.45 15.78
C GLU A 194 11.95 -5.31 14.45
N GLY A 195 11.87 -4.14 13.82
CA GLY A 195 12.47 -3.86 12.51
C GLY A 195 11.86 -4.62 11.31
N GLN A 196 10.86 -5.49 11.51
CA GLN A 196 10.13 -6.14 10.43
C GLN A 196 9.04 -5.21 9.88
N GLN A 197 8.67 -5.40 8.61
CA GLN A 197 7.71 -4.53 7.92
C GLN A 197 6.34 -5.19 7.74
N TYR A 198 6.30 -6.53 7.77
CA TYR A 198 5.11 -7.30 7.45
C TYR A 198 4.75 -8.30 8.55
N LYS A 199 3.51 -8.78 8.48
CA LYS A 199 2.95 -9.73 9.45
C LYS A 199 3.51 -11.14 9.24
N VAL A 200 3.59 -11.88 10.33
CA VAL A 200 3.74 -13.33 10.33
C VAL A 200 2.43 -13.93 10.82
N HIS A 201 1.77 -14.71 9.97
CA HIS A 201 0.53 -15.41 10.27
C HIS A 201 0.87 -16.72 10.98
N CYS A 202 0.32 -16.90 12.18
CA CYS A 202 0.66 -17.98 13.08
C CYS A 202 -0.60 -18.68 13.59
N ARG A 203 -0.42 -19.93 14.03
CA ARG A 203 -1.41 -20.64 14.82
C ARG A 203 -0.79 -21.46 15.94
N LYS A 204 -1.59 -21.81 16.95
CA LYS A 204 -1.24 -22.71 18.06
C LYS A 204 -2.33 -23.75 18.23
N ALA A 205 -1.99 -25.02 18.40
CA ALA A 205 -2.98 -26.08 18.58
C ALA A 205 -3.78 -25.87 19.88
N VAL A 206 -5.08 -26.15 19.80
CA VAL A 206 -5.98 -26.26 20.95
C VAL A 206 -5.85 -27.67 21.53
N PRO A 207 -5.67 -27.83 22.86
CA PRO A 207 -5.65 -29.16 23.49
C PRO A 207 -6.93 -29.95 23.22
N ALA A 208 -6.82 -31.26 22.99
CA ALA A 208 -7.96 -32.12 22.66
C ALA A 208 -9.02 -32.21 23.78
N ASP A 209 -8.61 -31.97 25.03
CA ASP A 209 -9.44 -31.93 26.24
C ASP A 209 -9.89 -30.52 26.61
N ALA A 210 -9.63 -29.51 25.77
CA ALA A 210 -10.06 -28.14 26.03
C ALA A 210 -11.59 -28.04 26.10
N ALA A 211 -12.08 -27.25 27.06
CA ALA A 211 -13.49 -26.91 27.18
C ALA A 211 -14.00 -26.19 25.91
N PRO A 212 -15.33 -26.11 25.70
CA PRO A 212 -15.90 -25.26 24.65
C PRO A 212 -15.37 -23.82 24.74
N PRO A 213 -15.26 -23.09 23.60
CA PRO A 213 -14.80 -21.71 23.59
C PRO A 213 -15.58 -20.82 24.57
N SER A 214 -14.89 -19.89 25.23
CA SER A 214 -15.48 -18.89 26.12
C SER A 214 -14.72 -17.57 26.02
N GLU A 215 -15.30 -16.46 26.48
CA GLU A 215 -14.66 -15.13 26.46
C GLU A 215 -13.38 -15.05 27.31
N ALA A 216 -13.22 -15.96 28.27
CA ALA A 216 -12.03 -16.05 29.12
C ALA A 216 -11.00 -17.06 28.60
N ASP A 217 -11.24 -17.67 27.45
CA ASP A 217 -10.37 -18.69 26.87
C ASP A 217 -9.10 -18.06 26.29
N ALA A 218 -7.97 -18.75 26.41
CA ALA A 218 -6.67 -18.28 25.93
C ALA A 218 -5.78 -19.47 25.53
N PRO A 219 -4.79 -19.28 24.64
CA PRO A 219 -3.80 -20.31 24.35
C PRO A 219 -3.10 -20.78 25.63
N ALA A 220 -2.93 -22.09 25.78
CA ALA A 220 -2.22 -22.65 26.92
C ALA A 220 -0.77 -22.13 27.01
N GLU A 221 -0.28 -21.93 28.23
CA GLU A 221 1.11 -21.56 28.46
C GLU A 221 2.04 -22.66 27.90
N GLY A 222 3.00 -22.26 27.06
CA GLY A 222 3.89 -23.20 26.37
C GLY A 222 3.33 -23.85 25.11
N ALA A 223 2.13 -23.47 24.64
CA ALA A 223 1.62 -23.92 23.34
C ALA A 223 2.59 -23.55 22.21
N VAL A 224 2.95 -24.54 21.39
CA VAL A 224 3.93 -24.40 20.31
C VAL A 224 3.31 -23.65 19.14
N GLU A 225 3.98 -22.58 18.70
CA GLU A 225 3.61 -21.81 17.51
C GLU A 225 3.96 -22.58 16.22
N GLU A 226 3.02 -22.56 15.28
CA GLU A 226 3.20 -22.97 13.89
C GLU A 226 3.04 -21.75 12.99
N VAL A 227 4.05 -21.45 12.16
CA VAL A 227 4.01 -20.32 11.21
C VAL A 227 3.33 -20.77 9.91
N LEU A 228 2.22 -20.13 9.57
CA LEU A 228 1.48 -20.37 8.34
C LEU A 228 2.09 -19.60 7.17
N LEU A 229 2.34 -18.31 7.36
CA LEU A 229 2.86 -17.44 6.31
C LEU A 229 3.71 -16.32 6.92
N ASP A 230 4.97 -16.24 6.52
CA ASP A 230 5.86 -15.11 6.83
C ASP A 230 5.97 -14.20 5.61
N GLU A 231 5.27 -13.07 5.65
CA GLU A 231 5.27 -12.09 4.56
C GLU A 231 6.65 -11.45 4.33
N ASN A 232 7.45 -11.27 5.39
CA ASN A 232 8.81 -10.73 5.27
C ASN A 232 9.69 -11.70 4.48
N ALA A 233 9.62 -12.99 4.82
CA ALA A 233 10.34 -14.03 4.10
C ALA A 233 9.90 -14.13 2.63
N ARG A 234 8.60 -13.99 2.34
CA ARG A 234 8.08 -13.96 0.96
C ARG A 234 8.65 -12.80 0.16
N LYS A 235 8.55 -11.59 0.70
CA LYS A 235 9.08 -10.37 0.07
C LYS A 235 10.58 -10.49 -0.22
N GLU A 236 11.36 -11.03 0.71
CA GLU A 236 12.81 -11.18 0.54
C GLU A 236 13.17 -12.27 -0.47
N GLN A 237 12.56 -13.46 -0.38
CA GLN A 237 12.82 -14.57 -1.30
C GLN A 237 12.51 -14.21 -2.75
N GLY A 238 11.42 -13.47 -2.98
CA GLY A 238 11.02 -12.98 -4.29
C GLY A 238 11.73 -11.71 -4.73
N LYS A 239 12.51 -11.06 -3.85
CA LYS A 239 13.16 -9.76 -4.07
C LYS A 239 12.19 -8.68 -4.56
N HIS A 240 10.98 -8.68 -4.02
CA HIS A 240 9.93 -7.76 -4.44
C HIS A 240 10.18 -6.36 -3.86
N GLU A 241 9.97 -5.30 -4.66
CA GLU A 241 10.04 -3.90 -4.21
C GLU A 241 8.78 -3.50 -3.42
N PHE A 242 7.64 -4.11 -3.75
CA PHE A 242 6.38 -4.00 -3.04
C PHE A 242 5.90 -5.40 -2.64
N TYR A 243 5.21 -5.52 -1.51
CA TYR A 243 4.58 -6.77 -1.11
C TYR A 243 3.32 -6.51 -0.29
N MET A 244 2.26 -7.25 -0.58
CA MET A 244 1.00 -7.19 0.15
C MET A 244 0.31 -8.54 0.06
N VAL A 245 -0.36 -8.95 1.13
CA VAL A 245 -1.27 -10.10 1.16
C VAL A 245 -2.67 -9.58 1.44
N SER A 246 -3.65 -9.90 0.58
CA SER A 246 -5.05 -9.52 0.82
C SER A 246 -5.77 -10.49 1.73
N SER A 247 -5.53 -11.79 1.53
CA SER A 247 -6.24 -12.87 2.20
C SER A 247 -5.33 -14.04 2.48
N VAL A 248 -5.65 -14.72 3.58
CA VAL A 248 -5.06 -15.98 4.02
C VAL A 248 -6.23 -16.82 4.52
N ASP A 249 -6.45 -17.99 3.94
CA ASP A 249 -7.55 -18.88 4.31
C ASP A 249 -7.11 -20.34 4.31
N GLU A 250 -7.62 -21.13 5.24
CA GLU A 250 -7.25 -22.54 5.41
C GLU A 250 -8.37 -23.48 5.00
N SER A 251 -7.99 -24.67 4.51
CA SER A 251 -8.97 -25.73 4.29
C SER A 251 -9.70 -26.07 5.60
N PRO A 252 -10.95 -26.56 5.54
CA PRO A 252 -11.73 -26.89 6.74
C PRO A 252 -11.11 -27.93 7.68
N ASP A 253 -10.27 -28.82 7.15
CA ASP A 253 -9.47 -29.78 7.91
C ASP A 253 -8.14 -29.21 8.40
N GLN A 254 -7.89 -27.92 8.14
CA GLN A 254 -6.78 -27.11 8.62
C GLN A 254 -5.41 -27.65 8.17
N LYS A 255 -5.34 -28.21 6.95
CA LYS A 255 -4.10 -28.77 6.37
C LYS A 255 -3.56 -28.02 5.16
N LEU A 256 -4.41 -27.33 4.42
CA LEU A 256 -4.02 -26.52 3.28
C LEU A 256 -4.15 -25.04 3.61
N LEU A 257 -3.22 -24.24 3.09
CA LEU A 257 -3.25 -22.79 3.19
C LEU A 257 -3.34 -22.19 1.79
N ALA A 258 -4.35 -21.37 1.58
CA ALA A 258 -4.49 -20.48 0.44
C ALA A 258 -4.12 -19.05 0.85
N TRP A 259 -3.42 -18.32 -0.02
CA TRP A 259 -3.18 -16.89 0.20
C TRP A 259 -3.04 -16.14 -1.12
N ALA A 260 -3.48 -14.89 -1.15
CA ALA A 260 -3.42 -14.03 -2.33
C ALA A 260 -2.42 -12.88 -2.11
N GLU A 261 -1.39 -12.80 -2.96
CA GLU A 261 -0.31 -11.79 -2.84
C GLU A 261 -0.21 -10.85 -4.05
N ASP A 262 0.07 -9.58 -3.79
CA ASP A 262 0.40 -8.54 -4.78
C ASP A 262 1.84 -8.08 -4.53
N VAL A 263 2.63 -8.04 -5.59
CA VAL A 263 4.07 -7.72 -5.56
C VAL A 263 4.41 -6.44 -6.32
N VAL A 264 3.40 -5.72 -6.84
CA VAL A 264 3.56 -4.49 -7.62
C VAL A 264 2.65 -3.35 -7.17
N GLY A 265 1.66 -3.59 -6.31
CA GLY A 265 0.78 -2.56 -5.75
C GLY A 265 -0.37 -2.17 -6.67
N GLY A 266 -0.76 -3.07 -7.57
CA GLY A 266 -1.87 -2.87 -8.50
C GLY A 266 -3.19 -3.51 -8.05
N GLU A 267 -3.21 -4.11 -6.85
CA GLU A 267 -4.35 -4.85 -6.29
C GLU A 267 -4.83 -5.98 -7.22
N ARG A 268 -3.93 -6.53 -8.04
CA ARG A 268 -4.13 -7.77 -8.80
C ARG A 268 -3.27 -8.84 -8.18
N TYR A 269 -3.94 -9.81 -7.59
CA TYR A 269 -3.27 -10.78 -6.74
C TYR A 269 -2.98 -12.07 -7.50
N ASN A 270 -1.91 -12.74 -7.05
CA ASN A 270 -1.62 -14.11 -7.39
C ASN A 270 -2.06 -14.98 -6.21
N LEU A 271 -3.03 -15.85 -6.45
CA LEU A 271 -3.51 -16.81 -5.45
C LEU A 271 -2.63 -18.05 -5.47
N HIS A 272 -2.14 -18.43 -4.29
CA HIS A 272 -1.29 -19.59 -4.07
C HIS A 272 -1.95 -20.57 -3.12
N VAL A 273 -1.61 -21.86 -3.24
CA VAL A 273 -2.01 -22.90 -2.29
C VAL A 273 -0.83 -23.77 -1.92
N LYS A 274 -0.68 -24.08 -0.63
CA LYS A 274 0.32 -25.02 -0.12
C LYS A 274 -0.27 -26.00 0.89
N ASP A 275 0.37 -27.15 1.02
CA ASP A 275 0.23 -28.01 2.19
C ASP A 275 0.99 -27.39 3.37
N ILE A 276 0.36 -27.31 4.53
CA ILE A 276 0.93 -26.62 5.70
C ILE A 276 2.09 -27.45 6.29
N ALA A 277 1.89 -28.75 6.49
CA ALA A 277 2.85 -29.62 7.18
C ALA A 277 4.18 -29.74 6.43
N THR A 278 4.11 -29.82 5.10
CA THR A 278 5.29 -29.98 4.23
C THR A 278 5.77 -28.65 3.63
N SER A 279 4.96 -27.59 3.71
CA SER A 279 5.16 -26.34 2.98
C SER A 279 5.26 -26.51 1.45
N ALA A 280 4.84 -27.66 0.90
CA ALA A 280 4.87 -27.92 -0.53
C ALA A 280 3.74 -27.15 -1.24
N ARG A 281 4.08 -26.44 -2.31
CA ARG A 281 3.07 -25.80 -3.18
C ARG A 281 2.32 -26.88 -3.97
N LEU A 282 1.00 -26.81 -3.97
CA LEU A 282 0.15 -27.81 -4.62
C LEU A 282 -0.12 -27.50 -6.10
N SER A 283 -0.01 -26.24 -6.48
CA SER A 283 -0.17 -25.77 -7.86
C SER A 283 0.68 -24.51 -8.11
N GLY A 284 0.81 -24.13 -9.38
CA GLY A 284 1.29 -22.80 -9.74
C GLY A 284 0.30 -21.71 -9.31
N PRO A 285 0.74 -20.44 -9.20
CA PRO A 285 -0.17 -19.35 -8.83
C PRO A 285 -1.31 -19.21 -9.84
N ILE A 286 -2.49 -18.85 -9.34
CA ILE A 286 -3.63 -18.41 -10.13
C ILE A 286 -3.52 -16.88 -10.25
N PRO A 287 -3.23 -16.33 -11.44
CA PRO A 287 -3.03 -14.90 -11.60
C PRO A 287 -4.35 -14.14 -11.72
N ASN A 288 -4.26 -12.81 -11.64
CA ASN A 288 -5.35 -11.88 -11.96
C ASN A 288 -6.60 -12.02 -11.06
N THR A 289 -6.41 -12.42 -9.81
CA THR A 289 -7.51 -12.48 -8.84
C THR A 289 -7.73 -11.11 -8.19
N SER A 290 -8.92 -10.86 -7.64
CA SER A 290 -9.18 -9.64 -6.86
C SER A 290 -8.74 -9.75 -5.39
N GLY A 291 -8.28 -10.92 -4.97
CA GLY A 291 -7.76 -11.15 -3.63
C GLY A 291 -8.67 -11.94 -2.70
N ASP A 292 -9.93 -12.19 -3.05
CA ASP A 292 -10.83 -13.03 -2.23
C ASP A 292 -10.58 -14.52 -2.52
N VAL A 293 -10.58 -15.32 -1.46
CA VAL A 293 -10.54 -16.79 -1.54
C VAL A 293 -11.35 -17.38 -0.40
N VAL A 294 -12.13 -18.43 -0.70
CA VAL A 294 -12.83 -19.23 0.32
C VAL A 294 -12.79 -20.72 -0.01
N TRP A 295 -12.66 -21.55 1.01
CA TRP A 295 -12.75 -23.01 0.86
C TRP A 295 -14.18 -23.54 1.00
N ALA A 296 -14.48 -24.57 0.20
CA ALA A 296 -15.58 -25.49 0.45
C ALA A 296 -15.23 -26.53 1.53
N ASN A 297 -16.23 -27.26 2.04
CA ASN A 297 -16.08 -28.26 3.10
C ASN A 297 -15.42 -29.57 2.67
N ASP A 298 -15.21 -29.78 1.37
CA ASP A 298 -14.58 -30.99 0.84
C ASP A 298 -13.03 -30.99 0.92
N ASN A 299 -12.42 -29.93 1.44
CA ASN A 299 -10.96 -29.74 1.58
C ASN A 299 -10.18 -29.79 0.25
N ALA A 300 -10.88 -29.62 -0.86
CA ALA A 300 -10.28 -29.77 -2.18
C ALA A 300 -10.80 -28.76 -3.21
N THR A 301 -11.86 -28.03 -2.88
CA THR A 301 -12.44 -27.00 -3.75
C THR A 301 -12.32 -25.64 -3.10
N LEU A 302 -11.84 -24.65 -3.86
CA LEU A 302 -11.80 -23.25 -3.46
C LEU A 302 -12.52 -22.38 -4.48
N PHE A 303 -13.01 -21.24 -4.03
CA PHE A 303 -13.63 -20.21 -4.85
C PHE A 303 -12.83 -18.92 -4.74
N TYR A 304 -12.71 -18.20 -5.85
CA TYR A 304 -11.99 -16.93 -5.91
C TYR A 304 -12.63 -16.01 -6.96
N THR A 305 -12.26 -14.75 -6.92
CA THR A 305 -12.79 -13.69 -7.79
C THR A 305 -11.73 -13.19 -8.77
N LEU A 306 -12.14 -12.88 -10.01
CA LEU A 306 -11.29 -12.30 -11.05
C LEU A 306 -11.63 -10.82 -11.28
N LYS A 307 -10.61 -10.04 -11.67
CA LYS A 307 -10.77 -8.65 -12.13
C LYS A 307 -10.90 -8.54 -13.65
N ASP A 308 -11.79 -7.66 -14.10
CA ASP A 308 -11.94 -7.31 -15.51
C ASP A 308 -10.91 -6.27 -15.98
N HIS A 309 -11.14 -5.68 -17.15
CA HIS A 309 -10.29 -4.67 -17.77
C HIS A 309 -10.37 -3.29 -17.08
N LEU A 310 -11.39 -3.04 -16.27
CA LEU A 310 -11.60 -1.84 -15.46
C LEU A 310 -11.07 -2.00 -14.03
N ASP A 311 -10.41 -3.12 -13.74
CA ASP A 311 -9.95 -3.50 -12.40
C ASP A 311 -11.08 -3.84 -11.40
N ARG A 312 -12.28 -4.12 -11.92
CA ARG A 312 -13.46 -4.46 -11.13
C ARG A 312 -13.53 -5.97 -10.91
N PRO A 313 -13.70 -6.45 -9.67
CA PRO A 313 -14.09 -7.83 -9.37
C PRO A 313 -15.47 -8.14 -9.96
N TYR A 314 -15.56 -9.07 -10.91
CA TYR A 314 -16.79 -9.28 -11.69
C TYR A 314 -17.18 -10.75 -11.85
N LYS A 315 -16.29 -11.69 -11.55
CA LYS A 315 -16.46 -13.10 -11.89
C LYS A 315 -15.97 -13.98 -10.77
N VAL A 316 -16.78 -14.96 -10.38
CA VAL A 316 -16.43 -15.97 -9.38
C VAL A 316 -16.07 -17.27 -10.10
N MET A 317 -14.91 -17.79 -9.76
CA MET A 317 -14.35 -19.02 -10.29
C MET A 317 -14.33 -20.09 -9.20
N ARG A 318 -14.51 -21.35 -9.60
CA ARG A 318 -14.33 -22.54 -8.77
C ARG A 318 -13.10 -23.31 -9.24
N HIS A 319 -12.16 -23.51 -8.33
CA HIS A 319 -10.92 -24.27 -8.55
C HIS A 319 -10.90 -25.56 -7.76
N ARG A 320 -10.40 -26.63 -8.38
CA ARG A 320 -10.15 -27.92 -7.74
C ARG A 320 -8.65 -28.10 -7.51
N ILE A 321 -8.26 -28.35 -6.26
CA ILE A 321 -6.87 -28.64 -5.92
C ILE A 321 -6.37 -29.86 -6.71
N GLY A 322 -5.19 -29.69 -7.30
CA GLY A 322 -4.54 -30.71 -8.13
C GLY A 322 -4.86 -30.60 -9.62
N THR A 323 -5.75 -29.69 -10.05
CA THR A 323 -5.96 -29.39 -11.47
C THR A 323 -5.28 -28.08 -11.89
N PRO A 324 -4.97 -27.89 -13.18
CA PRO A 324 -4.60 -26.57 -13.70
C PRO A 324 -5.74 -25.56 -13.54
N HIS A 325 -5.41 -24.28 -13.28
CA HIS A 325 -6.43 -23.22 -13.18
C HIS A 325 -7.12 -22.90 -14.51
N SER A 326 -6.59 -23.39 -15.64
CA SER A 326 -7.28 -23.33 -16.94
C SER A 326 -8.56 -24.16 -16.98
N ASP A 327 -8.70 -25.11 -16.04
CA ASP A 327 -9.85 -26.02 -15.96
C ASP A 327 -10.91 -25.48 -14.98
N ASP A 328 -10.66 -24.31 -14.37
CA ASP A 328 -11.55 -23.69 -13.40
C ASP A 328 -12.88 -23.27 -14.05
N VAL A 329 -13.95 -23.43 -13.30
CA VAL A 329 -15.32 -23.18 -13.80
C VAL A 329 -15.80 -21.83 -13.29
N ALA A 330 -16.23 -20.95 -14.19
CA ALA A 330 -16.96 -19.74 -13.81
C ALA A 330 -18.34 -20.12 -13.26
N VAL A 331 -18.60 -19.80 -11.99
CA VAL A 331 -19.88 -20.11 -11.32
C VAL A 331 -20.80 -18.89 -11.24
N TYR A 332 -20.26 -17.69 -11.45
CA TYR A 332 -21.02 -16.44 -11.56
C TYR A 332 -20.23 -15.38 -12.34
N GLU A 333 -20.92 -14.57 -13.11
CA GLU A 333 -20.37 -13.43 -13.86
C GLU A 333 -21.36 -12.26 -13.80
N GLU A 334 -20.88 -11.09 -13.42
CA GLU A 334 -21.65 -9.85 -13.36
C GLU A 334 -21.34 -8.97 -14.59
N ALA A 335 -22.37 -8.80 -15.41
CA ALA A 335 -22.31 -8.05 -16.66
C ALA A 335 -22.50 -6.53 -16.44
N ASP A 336 -23.18 -6.13 -15.37
CA ASP A 336 -23.37 -4.72 -15.05
C ASP A 336 -22.12 -4.16 -14.35
N GLU A 337 -21.43 -3.24 -15.02
CA GLU A 337 -20.19 -2.62 -14.54
C GLU A 337 -20.39 -1.75 -13.29
N ALA A 338 -21.64 -1.44 -12.91
CA ALA A 338 -21.94 -0.76 -11.65
C ALA A 338 -21.79 -1.67 -10.41
N PHE A 339 -21.70 -3.00 -10.60
CA PHE A 339 -21.70 -3.97 -9.50
C PHE A 339 -20.32 -4.58 -9.27
N TYR A 340 -19.91 -4.66 -8.01
CA TYR A 340 -18.70 -5.36 -7.56
C TYR A 340 -19.07 -6.72 -6.98
N VAL A 341 -18.31 -7.75 -7.36
CA VAL A 341 -18.56 -9.14 -6.99
C VAL A 341 -17.54 -9.62 -5.96
N GLY A 342 -18.02 -10.19 -4.85
CA GLY A 342 -17.23 -10.87 -3.85
C GLY A 342 -17.72 -12.30 -3.61
N ILE A 343 -16.84 -13.15 -3.10
CA ILE A 343 -17.15 -14.48 -2.60
C ILE A 343 -16.83 -14.54 -1.10
N GLY A 344 -17.73 -15.12 -0.32
CA GLY A 344 -17.57 -15.25 1.13
C GLY A 344 -18.06 -16.60 1.63
N ARG A 345 -17.71 -16.92 2.87
CA ARG A 345 -18.24 -18.06 3.60
C ARG A 345 -18.82 -17.58 4.92
N ASP A 346 -19.98 -18.12 5.26
CA ASP A 346 -20.66 -17.77 6.49
C ASP A 346 -19.92 -18.30 7.73
N SER A 347 -20.06 -17.62 8.86
CA SER A 347 -19.48 -18.05 10.14
C SER A 347 -20.03 -19.37 10.66
N SER A 348 -21.20 -19.80 10.18
CA SER A 348 -21.75 -21.15 10.42
C SER A 348 -20.99 -22.28 9.70
N ASP A 349 -20.05 -21.97 8.81
CA ASP A 349 -19.33 -22.92 7.95
C ASP A 349 -20.18 -23.67 6.90
N GLU A 350 -21.50 -23.51 6.90
CA GLU A 350 -22.42 -24.31 6.07
C GLU A 350 -22.75 -23.67 4.72
N ILE A 351 -22.56 -22.35 4.57
CA ILE A 351 -23.02 -21.59 3.40
C ILE A 351 -21.88 -20.75 2.81
N LEU A 352 -21.80 -20.76 1.47
CA LEU A 352 -20.99 -19.85 0.66
C LEU A 352 -21.90 -18.77 0.07
N TYR A 353 -21.39 -17.53 -0.02
CA TYR A 353 -22.12 -16.39 -0.58
C TYR A 353 -21.38 -15.77 -1.76
N ILE A 354 -22.10 -15.49 -2.83
CA ILE A 354 -21.68 -14.54 -3.86
C ILE A 354 -22.44 -13.24 -3.62
N HIS A 355 -21.74 -12.17 -3.30
CA HIS A 355 -22.32 -10.85 -3.15
C HIS A 355 -22.03 -10.03 -4.41
N ALA A 356 -23.06 -9.46 -5.02
CA ALA A 356 -22.95 -8.45 -6.07
C ALA A 356 -23.59 -7.16 -5.56
N GLY A 357 -22.80 -6.08 -5.46
CA GLY A 357 -23.28 -4.80 -4.93
C GLY A 357 -22.87 -3.60 -5.78
N SER A 358 -23.82 -2.70 -6.03
CA SER A 358 -23.56 -1.35 -6.55
C SER A 358 -23.59 -0.32 -5.40
N ALA A 359 -23.54 0.97 -5.73
CA ALA A 359 -23.64 2.03 -4.72
C ALA A 359 -24.98 2.05 -3.94
N VAL A 360 -26.04 1.44 -4.49
CA VAL A 360 -27.41 1.53 -3.94
C VAL A 360 -28.21 0.23 -4.06
N THR A 361 -27.61 -0.88 -4.50
CA THR A 361 -28.34 -2.12 -4.76
C THR A 361 -27.49 -3.34 -4.51
N SER A 362 -28.07 -4.36 -3.86
CA SER A 362 -27.39 -5.63 -3.59
C SER A 362 -28.15 -6.82 -4.17
N GLU A 363 -27.41 -7.87 -4.56
CA GLU A 363 -27.91 -9.24 -4.73
C GLU A 363 -26.90 -10.18 -4.07
N THR A 364 -27.37 -10.97 -3.11
CA THR A 364 -26.59 -12.06 -2.51
C THR A 364 -27.16 -13.40 -2.94
N ARG A 365 -26.30 -14.24 -3.52
CA ARG A 365 -26.57 -15.62 -3.86
C ARG A 365 -25.89 -16.55 -2.88
N PHE A 366 -26.47 -17.72 -2.62
CA PHE A 366 -25.93 -18.68 -1.67
C PHE A 366 -25.88 -20.10 -2.23
N LEU A 367 -24.96 -20.90 -1.68
CA LEU A 367 -24.75 -22.31 -1.97
C LEU A 367 -24.32 -23.03 -0.69
N SER A 368 -24.63 -24.32 -0.53
CA SER A 368 -24.08 -25.13 0.56
C SER A 368 -22.58 -25.35 0.38
N ALA A 369 -21.79 -25.14 1.43
CA ALA A 369 -20.35 -25.42 1.40
C ALA A 369 -20.02 -26.92 1.29
N ASP A 370 -20.98 -27.81 1.60
CA ASP A 370 -20.84 -29.28 1.47
C ASP A 370 -21.12 -29.79 0.04
N ASP A 371 -21.79 -29.01 -0.79
CA ASP A 371 -21.99 -29.29 -2.23
C ASP A 371 -21.41 -28.17 -3.09
N PRO A 372 -20.06 -28.07 -3.19
CA PRO A 372 -19.41 -27.00 -3.96
C PRO A 372 -19.64 -27.12 -5.47
N THR A 373 -20.24 -28.21 -5.93
CA THR A 373 -20.62 -28.40 -7.33
C THR A 373 -22.01 -27.88 -7.67
N GLY A 374 -22.82 -27.57 -6.66
CA GLY A 374 -24.17 -27.06 -6.83
C GLY A 374 -24.26 -25.65 -7.43
N GLU A 375 -25.48 -25.15 -7.52
CA GLU A 375 -25.80 -23.86 -8.14
C GLU A 375 -26.01 -22.77 -7.08
N PHE A 376 -25.36 -21.62 -7.27
CA PHE A 376 -25.61 -20.42 -6.46
C PHE A 376 -26.96 -19.80 -6.79
N LYS A 377 -27.84 -19.72 -5.79
CA LYS A 377 -29.20 -19.20 -5.95
C LYS A 377 -29.37 -17.86 -5.27
N PRO A 378 -30.06 -16.88 -5.87
CA PRO A 378 -30.35 -15.61 -5.20
C PRO A 378 -31.20 -15.86 -3.95
N ALA A 379 -30.81 -15.24 -2.84
CA ALA A 379 -31.67 -15.24 -1.65
C ALA A 379 -32.92 -14.39 -1.90
N LEU A 380 -32.71 -13.15 -2.36
CA LEU A 380 -33.75 -12.21 -2.75
C LEU A 380 -33.51 -11.76 -4.18
N PRO A 381 -34.56 -11.38 -4.93
CA PRO A 381 -34.38 -10.77 -6.23
C PRO A 381 -33.68 -9.41 -6.09
N ARG A 382 -32.86 -9.04 -7.07
CA ARG A 382 -32.29 -7.70 -7.18
C ARG A 382 -33.40 -6.68 -7.45
N VAL A 383 -33.48 -5.66 -6.59
CA VAL A 383 -34.43 -4.55 -6.71
C VAL A 383 -33.64 -3.23 -6.64
N PRO A 384 -33.81 -2.30 -7.60
CA PRO A 384 -33.17 -0.99 -7.54
C PRO A 384 -33.45 -0.27 -6.21
N ASP A 385 -32.44 0.41 -5.69
CA ASP A 385 -32.48 1.14 -4.41
C ASP A 385 -32.78 0.25 -3.17
N VAL A 386 -32.51 -1.06 -3.27
CA VAL A 386 -32.58 -2.00 -2.14
C VAL A 386 -31.22 -2.62 -1.89
N GLU A 387 -30.69 -2.37 -0.70
CA GLU A 387 -29.43 -2.97 -0.22
C GLU A 387 -29.76 -4.04 0.81
N TYR A 388 -29.06 -5.18 0.76
CA TYR A 388 -29.18 -6.17 1.82
C TYR A 388 -27.93 -7.01 1.99
N SER A 389 -27.72 -7.51 3.21
CA SER A 389 -26.72 -8.52 3.53
C SER A 389 -27.36 -9.71 4.23
N LEU A 390 -26.70 -10.87 4.14
CA LEU A 390 -27.16 -12.13 4.75
C LEU A 390 -26.16 -12.59 5.81
N SER A 391 -26.70 -13.18 6.87
CA SER A 391 -25.96 -14.07 7.77
C SER A 391 -26.80 -15.33 7.99
N HIS A 392 -26.15 -16.49 8.05
CA HIS A 392 -26.81 -17.77 8.25
C HIS A 392 -26.72 -18.20 9.71
N HIS A 393 -27.83 -18.69 10.23
CA HIS A 393 -27.90 -19.39 11.50
C HIS A 393 -28.43 -20.80 11.25
N PRO A 394 -27.71 -21.88 11.61
CA PRO A 394 -28.09 -23.27 11.31
C PRO A 394 -29.39 -23.73 12.01
N GLY A 395 -29.92 -22.89 12.90
CA GLY A 395 -31.14 -23.12 13.65
C GLY A 395 -30.88 -23.79 15.00
N PRO A 396 -31.92 -24.05 15.79
CA PRO A 396 -31.80 -24.86 16.99
C PRO A 396 -31.33 -26.27 16.63
N LYS A 397 -30.41 -26.83 17.42
CA LYS A 397 -29.95 -28.21 17.23
C LYS A 397 -31.13 -29.19 17.22
N GLY A 398 -31.28 -29.94 16.14
CA GLY A 398 -32.29 -30.99 15.99
C GLY A 398 -33.56 -30.59 15.22
N GLU A 399 -33.71 -29.32 14.82
CA GLU A 399 -34.90 -28.85 14.10
C GLU A 399 -34.74 -28.82 12.57
N GLY A 400 -33.51 -28.96 12.05
CA GLY A 400 -33.23 -29.10 10.61
C GLY A 400 -33.64 -27.92 9.74
N LYS A 401 -33.89 -26.74 10.34
CA LYS A 401 -34.30 -25.51 9.66
C LYS A 401 -33.31 -24.40 10.00
N GLY A 402 -32.41 -24.12 9.07
CA GLY A 402 -31.57 -22.93 9.11
C GLY A 402 -32.37 -21.68 8.76
N TRP A 403 -31.87 -20.53 9.21
CA TRP A 403 -32.46 -19.22 9.02
C TRP A 403 -31.42 -18.26 8.44
N PHE A 404 -31.85 -17.35 7.58
CA PHE A 404 -31.10 -16.17 7.25
C PHE A 404 -31.55 -15.00 8.11
N LEU A 405 -30.59 -14.31 8.71
CA LEU A 405 -30.72 -12.96 9.24
C LEU A 405 -30.38 -12.00 8.10
N ILE A 406 -31.33 -11.17 7.70
CA ILE A 406 -31.26 -10.30 6.53
C ILE A 406 -31.26 -8.86 7.02
N SER A 407 -30.15 -8.15 6.92
CA SER A 407 -30.14 -6.70 7.14
C SER A 407 -30.56 -6.03 5.83
N LEU A 408 -31.75 -5.46 5.78
CA LEU A 408 -32.38 -4.88 4.59
C LEU A 408 -32.47 -3.36 4.74
N ARG A 409 -32.04 -2.61 3.74
CA ARG A 409 -32.32 -1.18 3.59
C ARG A 409 -33.12 -0.96 2.31
N ASP A 410 -34.21 -0.22 2.45
CA ASP A 410 -35.02 0.26 1.34
C ASP A 410 -35.63 1.62 1.69
N LYS A 411 -36.59 2.09 0.88
CA LYS A 411 -37.28 3.36 1.09
C LYS A 411 -38.11 3.41 2.38
N GLU A 412 -38.66 2.28 2.82
CA GLU A 412 -39.47 2.18 4.03
C GLU A 412 -38.58 2.01 5.28
N HIS A 413 -37.38 1.44 5.10
CA HIS A 413 -36.40 1.14 6.14
C HIS A 413 -35.04 1.82 5.83
N PRO A 414 -34.97 3.18 5.80
CA PRO A 414 -33.76 3.88 5.37
C PRO A 414 -32.55 3.69 6.31
N ASN A 415 -32.81 3.33 7.57
CA ASN A 415 -31.77 3.02 8.58
C ASN A 415 -31.56 1.51 8.76
N SER A 416 -31.99 0.73 7.77
CA SER A 416 -32.01 -0.73 7.78
C SER A 416 -32.98 -1.35 8.80
N GLU A 417 -33.43 -2.56 8.52
CA GLU A 417 -34.16 -3.44 9.42
C GLU A 417 -33.56 -4.85 9.32
N VAL A 418 -33.42 -5.54 10.45
CA VAL A 418 -33.04 -6.96 10.43
C VAL A 418 -34.31 -7.79 10.33
N ARG A 419 -34.34 -8.70 9.36
CA ARG A 419 -35.44 -9.64 9.12
C ARG A 419 -34.94 -11.07 9.22
N VAL A 420 -35.85 -12.00 9.49
CA VAL A 420 -35.55 -13.43 9.57
C VAL A 420 -36.33 -14.16 8.49
N ALA A 421 -35.68 -15.08 7.78
CA ALA A 421 -36.34 -15.94 6.81
C ALA A 421 -35.78 -17.38 6.84
N PRO A 422 -36.59 -18.41 6.55
CA PRO A 422 -36.08 -19.77 6.42
C PRO A 422 -35.16 -19.89 5.21
N VAL A 423 -34.05 -20.64 5.32
CA VAL A 423 -33.10 -20.85 4.21
C VAL A 423 -33.78 -21.47 2.98
N SER A 424 -34.80 -22.30 3.19
CA SER A 424 -35.58 -22.91 2.11
C SER A 424 -36.47 -21.93 1.34
N ASN A 425 -36.79 -20.77 1.92
CA ASN A 425 -37.57 -19.73 1.27
C ASN A 425 -37.19 -18.34 1.82
N PRO A 426 -36.06 -17.75 1.39
CA PRO A 426 -35.58 -16.50 1.98
C PRO A 426 -36.48 -15.28 1.70
N GLN A 427 -37.47 -15.40 0.81
CA GLN A 427 -38.46 -14.36 0.52
C GLN A 427 -39.57 -14.28 1.56
N ASP A 428 -39.79 -15.36 2.34
CA ASP A 428 -40.77 -15.39 3.43
C ASP A 428 -40.16 -14.81 4.70
N GLN A 429 -40.05 -13.47 4.69
CA GLN A 429 -39.40 -12.70 5.74
C GLN A 429 -40.36 -12.24 6.81
N THR A 430 -39.92 -12.28 8.06
CA THR A 430 -40.57 -11.65 9.20
C THR A 430 -39.63 -10.63 9.85
N PRO A 431 -40.14 -9.52 10.40
CA PRO A 431 -39.35 -8.62 11.25
C PRO A 431 -38.73 -9.32 12.46
#